data_AF-F0YGH9-F1
#
_entry.id   AF-F0YGH9-F1
#
_cell.length_a   1.000
_cell.length_b   1.000
_cell.length_c   1.000
_cell.angle_alpha   90.00
_cell.angle_beta   90.00
_cell.angle_gamma   90.00
#
_symmetry.space_group_name_H-M   'P 1'
#
loop_
_entity.id
_entity.type
_entity.pdbx_description
1 polymer ?
#
loop_
_entity_poly.entity_id
_entity_poly.type
_entity_poly.pdbx_seq_one_letter_code
_entity_poly.pdbx_strand_id
1 'polypeptide(L)' 'INTVDAFQGREKDFILLSCVRADGAGVGFLRDARRLNVALTRAKHGVVVIGSEATLRSDARWRFLLDYARDRGSVVDVP' A
#
# COMPACT_ATOMS: atom_id res chain seq x y z
N ILE A 1 -13.93 -8.82 -5.58
CA ILE A 1 -12.83 -8.27 -4.74
C ILE A 1 -11.84 -9.41 -4.56
N ASN A 2 -10.65 -9.32 -5.18
CA ASN A 2 -9.64 -10.35 -5.06
C ASN A 2 -8.50 -9.82 -4.20
N THR A 3 -7.87 -10.67 -3.40
CA THR A 3 -6.66 -10.37 -2.63
C THR A 3 -5.43 -10.60 -3.49
N VAL A 4 -4.30 -9.95 -3.16
CA VAL A 4 -3.05 -9.91 -3.94
C VAL A 4 -2.57 -11.29 -4.46
N ASP A 5 -2.93 -12.38 -3.78
CA ASP A 5 -2.58 -13.76 -4.19
C ASP A 5 -3.19 -14.22 -5.52
N ALA A 6 -4.32 -13.65 -5.95
CA ALA A 6 -4.95 -14.00 -7.23
C ALA A 6 -4.41 -13.20 -8.44
N PHE A 7 -3.40 -12.34 -8.25
CA PHE A 7 -2.94 -11.35 -9.25
C PHE A 7 -1.58 -11.65 -9.87
N GLN A 8 -1.03 -12.85 -9.69
CA GLN A 8 0.27 -13.19 -10.26
C GLN A 8 0.15 -13.42 -11.78
N GLY A 9 0.46 -12.38 -12.58
CA GLY A 9 0.62 -12.48 -14.04
C GLY A 9 -0.26 -11.60 -14.92
N ARG A 10 -1.07 -10.69 -14.36
CA ARG A 10 -1.88 -9.75 -15.15
C ARG A 10 -1.74 -8.32 -14.61
N GLU A 11 -1.41 -7.38 -15.49
CA GLU A 11 -1.36 -5.94 -15.18
C GLU A 11 -2.78 -5.35 -15.11
N LYS A 12 -2.94 -4.28 -14.33
CA LYS A 12 -4.19 -3.53 -14.20
C LYS A 12 -3.93 -2.04 -14.37
N ASP A 13 -4.92 -1.33 -14.89
CA ASP A 13 -4.83 0.11 -15.11
C ASP A 13 -4.64 0.86 -13.78
N PHE A 14 -5.44 0.51 -12.78
CA PHE A 14 -5.33 1.01 -11.41
C PHE A 14 -5.35 -0.13 -10.39
N ILE A 15 -4.61 0.04 -9.30
CA ILE A 15 -4.62 -0.89 -8.16
C ILE A 15 -5.04 -0.14 -6.90
N LEU A 16 -6.00 -0.68 -6.17
CA LEU A 16 -6.41 -0.17 -4.86
C LEU A 16 -5.92 -1.12 -3.75
N LEU A 17 -5.11 -0.59 -2.85
CA LEU A 17 -4.58 -1.29 -1.68
C LEU A 17 -5.31 -0.81 -0.42
N SER A 18 -6.17 -1.66 0.12
CA SER A 18 -6.81 -1.41 1.42
C SER A 18 -5.97 -2.01 2.56
N CYS A 19 -5.42 -1.14 3.39
CA CYS A 19 -4.63 -1.45 4.56
C CYS A 19 -5.53 -1.37 5.80
N VAL A 20 -6.29 -2.45 6.03
CA VAL A 20 -7.41 -2.54 6.97
C VAL A 20 -7.02 -2.35 8.45
N ARG A 21 -5.75 -2.57 8.82
CA ARG A 21 -5.31 -2.52 10.22
C ARG A 21 -5.05 -1.09 10.68
N ALA A 22 -5.56 -0.77 11.86
CA ALA A 22 -5.36 0.49 12.57
C ALA A 22 -5.00 0.29 14.06
N ASP A 23 -4.73 -0.94 14.50
CA ASP A 23 -4.71 -1.37 15.90
C ASP A 23 -3.32 -1.32 16.57
N GLY A 24 -2.32 -0.68 15.97
CA GLY A 24 -0.98 -0.55 16.56
C GLY A 24 -0.19 -1.88 16.69
N ALA A 25 -0.82 -3.02 16.39
CA ALA A 25 -0.21 -4.35 16.34
C ALA A 25 0.69 -4.56 15.10
N GLY A 26 0.88 -3.50 14.31
CA GLY A 26 1.68 -3.47 13.09
C GLY A 26 0.90 -3.83 11.82
N VAL A 27 1.60 -3.83 10.70
CA VAL A 27 1.05 -4.00 9.34
C VAL A 27 0.52 -5.41 9.03
N GLY A 28 0.78 -6.41 9.89
CA GLY A 28 0.32 -7.79 9.68
C GLY A 28 0.71 -8.34 8.31
N PHE A 29 -0.29 -8.75 7.51
CA PHE A 29 -0.15 -9.26 6.15
C PHE A 29 0.54 -8.29 5.16
N LEU A 30 0.55 -7.00 5.46
CA LEU A 30 1.20 -5.96 4.65
C LEU A 30 2.73 -5.88 4.91
N ARG A 31 3.28 -6.70 5.82
CA ARG A 31 4.74 -6.88 5.94
C ARG A 31 5.35 -7.59 4.74
N ASP A 32 4.54 -8.25 3.92
CA ASP A 32 5.03 -8.96 2.75
C ASP A 32 5.45 -7.96 1.66
N ALA A 33 6.76 -7.68 1.63
CA ALA A 33 7.38 -6.83 0.64
C ALA A 33 7.11 -7.30 -0.80
N ARG A 34 6.86 -8.60 -1.02
CA ARG A 34 6.54 -9.11 -2.35
C ARG A 34 5.17 -8.60 -2.80
N ARG A 35 4.19 -8.54 -1.90
CA ARG A 35 2.85 -8.01 -2.20
C ARG A 35 2.90 -6.53 -2.53
N LEU A 36 3.67 -5.76 -1.78
CA LEU A 36 3.87 -4.33 -2.05
C LEU A 36 4.55 -4.15 -3.41
N ASN A 37 5.64 -4.87 -3.69
CA ASN A 37 6.34 -4.79 -4.97
C ASN A 37 5.45 -5.19 -6.14
N VAL A 38 4.64 -6.24 -6.01
CA VAL A 38 3.68 -6.63 -7.04
C VAL A 38 2.63 -5.55 -7.24
N ALA A 39 2.06 -4.98 -6.18
CA ALA A 39 1.07 -3.92 -6.31
C ALA A 39 1.65 -2.65 -6.95
N LEU A 40 2.89 -2.27 -6.62
CA LEU A 40 3.57 -1.11 -7.20
C LEU A 40 3.98 -1.32 -8.67
N THR A 41 4.35 -2.55 -9.06
CA THR A 41 4.86 -2.83 -10.42
C THR A 41 3.80 -3.32 -11.40
N ARG A 42 2.60 -3.70 -10.94
CA ARG A 42 1.51 -4.20 -11.80
C ARG A 42 0.45 -3.14 -12.14
N ALA A 43 0.53 -1.95 -11.56
CA ALA A 43 -0.33 -0.83 -11.91
C ALA A 43 0.25 -0.09 -13.12
N LYS A 44 -0.56 0.10 -14.17
CA LYS A 44 -0.15 0.81 -15.38
C LYS A 44 -0.25 2.33 -15.24
N HIS A 45 -1.29 2.81 -14.57
CA HIS A 45 -1.55 4.25 -14.41
C HIS A 45 -1.40 4.73 -12.97
N GLY A 46 -1.75 3.91 -11.97
CA GLY A 46 -1.55 4.32 -10.59
C GLY A 46 -1.98 3.32 -9.54
N VAL A 47 -1.46 3.54 -8.33
CA VAL A 47 -1.81 2.80 -7.12
C VAL A 47 -2.41 3.77 -6.12
N VAL A 48 -3.54 3.40 -5.52
CA VAL A 48 -4.15 4.12 -4.41
C VAL A 48 -4.03 3.26 -3.17
N VAL A 49 -3.41 3.80 -2.11
CA VAL A 49 -3.28 3.14 -0.81
C VAL A 49 -4.22 3.82 0.18
N ILE A 50 -5.05 3.03 0.85
CA ILE A 50 -5.99 3.50 1.87
C ILE A 50 -5.62 2.81 3.17
N GLY A 51 -5.31 3.56 4.24
CA GLY A 51 -4.92 2.96 5.51
C GLY A 51 -4.59 3.95 6.61
N SER A 52 -4.40 3.42 7.83
CA SER A 52 -3.94 4.20 8.98
C SER A 52 -2.44 4.51 8.84
N GLU A 53 -2.10 5.80 8.70
CA GLU A 53 -0.70 6.23 8.60
C GLU A 53 0.13 5.80 9.82
N ALA A 54 -0.41 5.97 11.03
CA ALA A 54 0.26 5.57 12.27
C ALA A 54 0.64 4.08 12.27
N THR A 55 -0.24 3.22 11.75
CA THR A 55 0.01 1.78 11.65
C THR A 55 1.02 1.45 10.55
N LEU A 56 0.91 2.09 9.38
CA LEU A 56 1.83 1.87 8.27
C LEU A 56 3.26 2.32 8.61
N ARG A 57 3.42 3.44 9.33
CA ARG A 57 4.73 3.94 9.77
C ARG A 57 5.46 3.01 10.74
N SER A 58 4.79 2.03 11.34
CA SER A 58 5.44 1.03 12.20
C SER A 58 6.39 0.09 11.43
N ASP A 59 6.30 0.05 10.10
CA ASP A 59 7.20 -0.72 9.23
C ASP A 59 8.08 0.20 8.39
N ALA A 60 9.38 -0.11 8.32
CA ALA A 60 10.36 0.75 7.67
C ALA A 60 10.11 0.93 6.16
N ARG A 61 9.57 -0.08 5.48
CA ARG A 61 9.31 0.00 4.03
C ARG A 61 8.11 0.88 3.73
N TRP A 62 7.06 0.70 4.52
CA TRP A 62 5.88 1.56 4.46
C TRP A 62 6.19 2.99 4.83
N ARG A 63 7.03 3.21 5.85
CA ARG A 63 7.54 4.55 6.20
C ARG A 63 8.25 5.20 5.02
N PHE A 64 9.19 4.49 4.38
CA PHE A 64 9.87 4.99 3.19
C PHE A 64 8.90 5.34 2.05
N LEU A 65 7.91 4.50 1.79
CA LEU A 65 6.89 4.75 0.76
C LEU A 65 6.03 5.97 1.10
N LEU A 66 5.63 6.13 2.37
CA LEU A 66 4.84 7.26 2.84
C LEU A 66 5.62 8.57 2.77
N ASP A 67 6.90 8.56 3.15
CA ASP A 67 7.76 9.73 3.08
C ASP A 67 7.97 10.14 1.61
N TYR A 68 8.24 9.16 0.74
CA TYR A 68 8.31 9.39 -0.72
C TYR A 68 7.01 9.95 -1.30
N ALA A 69 5.84 9.46 -0.85
CA ALA A 69 4.55 9.96 -1.30
C ALA A 69 4.27 11.37 -0.78
N ARG A 70 4.66 11.68 0.47
CA ARG A 70 4.54 13.02 1.06
C ARG A 70 5.39 14.05 0.33
N ASP A 71 6.64 13.72 0.03
CA ASP A 71 7.56 14.61 -0.70
C ASP A 71 7.02 14.98 -2.09
N ARG A 72 6.12 14.14 -2.64
CA ARG A 72 5.44 14.37 -3.93
C ARG A 72 4.04 14.97 -3.80
N GLY A 73 3.61 15.35 -2.59
CA GLY A 73 2.26 15.87 -2.35
C GLY A 73 1.15 14.87 -2.67
N SER A 74 1.45 13.57 -2.60
CA SER A 74 0.53 12.47 -2.98
C SER A 74 -0.14 11.79 -1.77
N VAL A 75 -0.10 12.44 -0.60
CA VAL A 75 -0.78 11.98 0.62
C VAL A 75 -1.92 12.94 0.93
N VAL A 76 -3.11 12.39 1.12
CA VAL A 76 -4.33 13.13 1.45
C VAL A 76 -4.89 12.55 2.74
N ASP A 77 -5.05 13.40 3.74
CA ASP A 77 -5.72 13.04 4.98
C ASP A 77 -7.24 13.08 4.75
N VAL A 78 -7.92 11.99 5.12
CA VAL A 78 -9.37 11.87 5.01
C VAL A 78 -9.99 12.32 6.35
N PRO A 79 -11.02 13.18 6.35
CA PRO A 79 -11.68 13.65 7.56
C PRO A 79 -12.42 12.54 8.33
#